data_AF-A0A9W7EAA6-F1
#
_entry.id   AF-A0A9W7EAA6-F1
#
_cell.length_a   1.000
_cell.length_b   1.000
_cell.length_c   1.000
_cell.angle_alpha   90.00
_cell.angle_beta   90.00
_cell.angle_gamma   90.00
#
_symmetry.space_group_name_H-M   'P 1'
#
loop_
_entity.id
_entity.type
_entity.pdbx_description
1 polymer ?
#
loop_
_entity_poly.entity_id
_entity_poly.type
_entity_poly.pdbx_seq_one_letter_code
_entity_poly.pdbx_strand_id
1 'polypeptide(L)' 'MPKAITDIRDFLHKARRPDAKLVKIYKKEQKGKVQTKFKIRCSKYLYTLTVTDNEKAEKLTQSLPPGLNRVDIGK' A
#
# COMPACT_ATOMS: atom_id res chain seq x y z
N MET A 1 0.92 -9.02 -14.64
CA MET A 1 1.26 -7.59 -14.78
C MET A 1 0.83 -6.81 -13.54
N PRO A 2 1.65 -5.88 -13.03
CA PRO A 2 1.27 -4.98 -11.93
C PRO A 2 0.11 -4.05 -12.32
N LYS A 3 -0.68 -3.62 -11.35
CA LYS A 3 -1.76 -2.64 -11.53
C LYS A 3 -1.57 -1.46 -10.58
N ALA A 4 -1.74 -0.25 -11.09
CA ALA A 4 -1.78 0.96 -10.26
C ALA A 4 -3.22 1.19 -9.78
N ILE A 5 -3.36 1.64 -8.54
CA ILE A 5 -4.61 2.13 -7.95
C ILE A 5 -4.41 3.60 -7.61
N THR A 6 -5.38 4.44 -7.94
CA THR A 6 -5.39 5.87 -7.63
C THR A 6 -6.28 6.19 -6.45
N ASP A 7 -7.41 5.48 -6.30
CA ASP A 7 -8.37 5.70 -5.23
C ASP A 7 -8.04 4.90 -3.97
N ILE A 8 -8.11 5.58 -2.82
CA ILE A 8 -7.90 5.01 -1.49
C ILE A 8 -9.02 4.02 -1.14
N ARG A 9 -10.27 4.28 -1.56
CA ARG A 9 -11.40 3.38 -1.24
C ARG A 9 -11.25 2.02 -1.92
N ASP A 10 -10.84 2.00 -3.19
CA ASP A 10 -10.55 0.75 -3.90
C ASP A 10 -9.36 0.02 -3.26
N PHE A 11 -8.31 0.75 -2.85
CA PHE A 11 -7.18 0.15 -2.12
C PHE A 11 -7.63 -0.57 -0.84
N LEU A 12 -8.47 0.05 -0.01
CA LEU A 12 -8.97 -0.56 1.23
C LEU A 12 -9.87 -1.76 0.95
N HIS A 13 -10.71 -1.71 -0.10
CA HIS A 13 -11.47 -2.88 -0.54
C HIS A 13 -10.54 -4.02 -0.97
N LYS A 14 -9.47 -3.72 -1.72
CA LYS A 14 -8.49 -4.73 -2.14
C LYS A 14 -7.71 -5.32 -0.98
N ALA A 15 -7.40 -4.53 0.05
CA ALA A 15 -6.70 -4.99 1.25
C ALA A 15 -7.54 -5.97 2.10
N ARG A 16 -8.86 -5.84 2.08
CA ARG A 16 -9.80 -6.69 2.83
C ARG A 16 -10.20 -7.97 2.11
N ARG A 17 -9.80 -8.15 0.84
CA ARG A 17 -10.14 -9.36 0.09
C ARG A 17 -9.41 -10.58 0.64
N PRO A 18 -10.02 -11.78 0.59
CA PRO A 18 -9.40 -13.01 1.08
C PRO A 18 -8.14 -13.42 0.30
N ASP A 19 -7.98 -12.95 -0.94
CA ASP A 19 -6.81 -13.26 -1.76
C ASP A 19 -5.61 -12.32 -1.53
N ALA A 20 -5.77 -11.29 -0.69
CA ALA A 20 -4.68 -10.41 -0.28
C ALA A 20 -3.81 -11.11 0.76
N LYS A 21 -2.54 -11.37 0.41
CA LYS A 21 -1.61 -12.15 1.25
C LYS A 21 -0.61 -11.30 2.01
N LEU A 22 -0.22 -10.18 1.42
CA LEU A 22 0.86 -9.33 1.93
C LEU A 22 0.67 -7.89 1.43
N VAL A 23 0.97 -6.93 2.28
CA VAL A 23 1.19 -5.54 1.89
C VAL A 23 2.63 -5.14 2.18
N LYS A 24 3.33 -4.70 1.14
CA LYS A 24 4.67 -4.13 1.26
C LYS A 24 4.58 -2.61 1.21
N ILE A 25 5.06 -1.96 2.25
CA ILE A 25 5.06 -0.49 2.36
C ILE A 25 6.49 -0.02 2.07
N TYR A 26 6.65 0.69 0.97
CA TYR A 26 7.93 1.27 0.58
C TYR A 26 7.91 2.77 0.83
N LYS A 27 8.78 3.27 1.69
CA LYS A 27 9.05 4.70 1.78
C LYS A 27 10.20 5.02 0.83
N LYS A 28 9.99 5.96 -0.09
CA LYS A 28 11.01 6.41 -1.04
C LYS A 28 11.05 7.91 -1.08
N GLU A 29 12.23 8.48 -0.99
CA GLU A 29 12.43 9.88 -1.32
C GLU A 29 12.68 10.02 -2.82
N GLN A 30 11.93 10.90 -3.48
CA GLN A 30 12.12 11.19 -4.89
C GLN A 30 12.02 12.70 -5.11
N LYS A 31 13.11 13.32 -5.58
CA LYS A 31 13.20 14.76 -5.87
C LYS A 31 12.83 15.64 -4.65
N GLY A 32 13.34 15.30 -3.47
CA GLY A 32 13.08 16.03 -2.22
C GLY A 32 11.67 15.88 -1.65
N LYS A 33 10.86 14.94 -2.17
CA LYS A 33 9.54 14.61 -1.64
C LYS A 33 9.50 13.15 -1.21
N VAL A 34 9.00 12.91 0.00
CA VAL A 34 8.74 11.56 0.51
C VAL A 34 7.48 11.01 -0.15
N GLN A 35 7.61 9.84 -0.78
CA GLN A 35 6.50 9.10 -1.36
C GLN A 35 6.42 7.72 -0.72
N THR A 36 5.24 7.37 -0.22
CA THR A 36 4.96 6.04 0.30
C THR A 36 4.19 5.23 -0.74
N LYS A 37 4.71 4.06 -1.09
CA LYS A 37 4.05 3.12 -2.01
C LYS A 37 3.56 1.91 -1.25
N PHE A 38 2.25 1.72 -1.22
CA PHE A 38 1.58 0.55 -0.67
C PHE A 38 1.39 -0.47 -1.77
N LYS A 39 2.04 -1.63 -1.65
CA LYS A 39 1.97 -2.70 -2.63
C LYS A 39 1.27 -3.93 -2.06
N ILE A 40 0.00 -4.13 -2.40
CA ILE A 40 -0.76 -5.31 -1.99
C ILE A 40 -0.51 -6.44 -2.99
N ARG A 41 -0.03 -7.57 -2.50
CA ARG A 41 0.07 -8.81 -3.25
C ARG A 41 -1.23 -9.60 -3.11
N CYS A 42 -1.98 -9.66 -4.20
CA CYS A 42 -3.11 -10.58 -4.35
C CYS A 42 -2.67 -11.84 -5.14
N SER A 43 -3.58 -12.79 -5.34
CA SER A 43 -3.30 -14.00 -6.14
C SER A 43 -2.80 -13.67 -7.54
N LYS A 44 -3.57 -12.88 -8.30
CA LYS A 44 -3.26 -12.58 -9.72
C LYS A 44 -2.38 -11.33 -9.92
N TYR A 45 -2.62 -10.28 -9.14
CA TYR A 45 -2.05 -8.96 -9.39
C TYR A 45 -1.31 -8.42 -8.16
N LEU A 46 -0.31 -7.58 -8.43
CA LEU A 46 0.27 -6.67 -7.45
C LEU A 46 -0.37 -5.31 -7.65
N TYR A 47 -1.12 -4.85 -6.66
CA TYR A 47 -1.75 -3.54 -6.67
C TYR A 47 -0.85 -2.53 -5.97
N THR A 48 -0.59 -1.39 -6.61
CA THR A 48 0.24 -0.33 -6.03
C THR A 48 -0.56 0.96 -5.89
N LEU A 49 -0.67 1.47 -4.67
CA LEU A 49 -1.12 2.83 -4.37
C LEU A 49 0.10 3.68 -4.00
N THR A 50 0.23 4.86 -4.59
CA THR A 50 1.29 5.82 -4.27
C THR A 50 0.67 7.02 -3.54
N VAL A 51 1.22 7.36 -2.38
CA VAL A 51 0.77 8.47 -1.54
C VAL A 51 1.96 9.40 -1.28
N THR A 52 1.82 10.67 -1.62
CA THR A 52 2.86 11.71 -1.43
C THR A 52 2.78 12.39 -0.06
N ASP A 53 1.62 12.31 0.58
CA ASP A 53 1.34 12.94 1.87
C ASP A 53 1.66 11.96 3.01
N ASN A 54 2.59 12.35 3.89
CA ASN A 54 3.09 11.47 4.94
C ASN A 54 2.01 11.16 6.00
N GLU A 55 1.25 12.18 6.43
CA GLU A 55 0.19 11.98 7.43
C GLU A 55 -0.91 11.05 6.92
N LYS A 56 -1.28 11.20 5.64
CA LYS A 56 -2.24 10.28 5.01
C LYS A 56 -1.70 8.86 4.90
N ALA A 57 -0.41 8.70 4.60
CA ALA A 57 0.23 7.40 4.54
C ALA A 57 0.23 6.71 5.91
N GLU A 58 0.49 7.44 7.00
CA GLU A 58 0.44 6.91 8.36
C GLU A 58 -0.98 6.49 8.76
N LYS A 59 -1.98 7.33 8.51
CA LYS A 59 -3.40 6.98 8.74
C LYS A 59 -3.84 5.77 7.92
N LEU A 60 -3.39 5.67 6.66
CA LEU A 60 -3.71 4.52 5.80
C LEU A 60 -3.07 3.24 6.33
N THR A 61 -1.85 3.34 6.86
CA THR A 61 -1.14 2.22 7.48
C THR A 61 -1.88 1.69 8.71
N GLN A 62 -2.45 2.58 9.53
CA GLN A 62 -3.28 2.22 10.68
C GLN A 62 -4.64 1.61 10.26
N SER A 63 -5.15 1.98 9.08
CA SER A 63 -6.43 1.50 8.55
C SER A 63 -6.35 0.12 7.88
N LEU A 64 -5.16 -0.47 7.78
CA LEU A 64 -4.97 -1.79 7.19
C LEU A 64 -5.61 -2.89 8.06
N PRO A 65 -6.19 -3.93 7.45
CA PRO A 65 -6.78 -5.02 8.21
C PRO A 65 -5.70 -5.79 8.99
N PRO A 66 -5.95 -6.15 10.27
CA PRO A 66 -4.95 -6.75 11.14
C PRO A 66 -4.49 -8.15 10.69
N GLY A 67 -5.32 -8.88 9.94
CA GLY A 67 -4.97 -10.18 9.38
C GLY A 67 -4.08 -10.13 8.13
N LEU A 68 -3.76 -8.94 7.61
CA LEU A 68 -2.92 -8.79 6.43
C LEU A 68 -1.45 -8.59 6.84
N ASN A 69 -0.59 -9.51 6.41
CA ASN A 69 0.84 -9.43 6.70
C ASN A 69 1.43 -8.13 6.13
N ARG A 70 2.03 -7.32 7.00
CA ARG A 70 2.67 -6.05 6.66
C ARG A 70 4.18 -6.21 6.69
N VAL A 71 4.84 -5.72 5.64
CA VAL A 71 6.30 -5.62 5.57
C VAL A 71 6.69 -4.20 5.17
N ASP A 72 7.38 -3.50 6.07
CA ASP A 72 7.95 -2.18 5.82
C ASP A 72 9.34 -2.32 5.21
N ILE A 73 9.60 -1.62 4.10
CA ILE A 73 10.86 -1.66 3.37
C ILE A 73 11.42 -0.25 3.24
N GLY A 74 12.69 -0.08 3.63
CA GLY A 74 13.39 1.20 3.63
C GLY A 74 13.19 2.02 4.91
N LYS A 75 13.40 1.38 6.07
CA LYS A 75 13.90 2.12 7.24
C LYS A 75 15.38 2.42 7.02
#